data_AF-A0A662U4Y0-F1
#
_entry.id   AF-A0A662U4Y0-F1
#
_cell.length_a   1.000
_cell.length_b   1.000
_cell.length_c   1.000
_cell.angle_alpha   90.00
_cell.angle_beta   90.00
_cell.angle_gamma   90.00
#
_symmetry.space_group_name_H-M   'P 1'
#
loop_
_entity.id
_entity.type
_entity.pdbx_description
1 polymer ?
#
loop_
_entity_poly.entity_id
_entity_poly.type
_entity_poly.pdbx_seq_one_letter_code
_entity_poly.pdbx_strand_id
1 'polypeptide(L)'
;LHLADILRVVTATYNTLFDRDLPYMMVFHQKPTDNKDYDYYHMHIEFYQPYRDKDKLKYAAGIEWGFWVFTYDGVPEGKAYELREACRKALRKIGKYLGKTP
;
A
#
# COMPACT_ATOMS: atom_id res chain seq x y z
N LEU A 1 15.29 8.51 1.16
CA LEU A 1 14.48 7.68 2.08
C LEU A 1 14.93 6.24 1.90
N HIS A 2 15.39 5.60 2.98
CA HIS A 2 15.66 4.16 2.92
C HIS A 2 14.33 3.40 2.87
N LEU A 3 14.37 2.13 2.44
CA LEU A 3 13.16 1.30 2.34
C LEU A 3 12.33 1.30 3.64
N ALA A 4 13.00 1.21 4.79
CA ALA A 4 12.35 1.26 6.10
C ALA A 4 11.56 2.57 6.33
N ASP A 5 12.10 3.72 5.91
CA ASP A 5 11.41 5.00 6.03
C ASP A 5 10.17 5.03 5.14
N ILE A 6 10.27 4.50 3.91
CA ILE A 6 9.15 4.45 2.97
C ILE A 6 8.03 3.58 3.53
N LEU A 7 8.35 2.39 4.04
CA LEU A 7 7.37 1.49 4.66
C LEU A 7 6.68 2.14 5.87
N ARG A 8 7.43 2.88 6.69
CA ARG A 8 6.89 3.63 7.81
C ARG A 8 5.96 4.76 7.36
N VAL A 9 6.30 5.46 6.29
CA VAL A 9 5.44 6.52 5.72
C VAL A 9 4.17 5.93 5.13
N VAL A 10 4.25 4.82 4.39
CA VAL A 10 3.08 4.17 3.78
C VAL A 10 2.09 3.68 4.85
N THR A 11 2.58 2.96 5.86
CA THR A 11 1.73 2.46 6.95
C THR A 11 1.12 3.59 7.79
N ALA A 12 1.88 4.64 8.09
CA ALA A 12 1.35 5.83 8.77
C ALA A 12 0.32 6.59 7.92
N THR A 13 0.49 6.59 6.59
CA THR A 13 -0.47 7.20 5.65
C THR A 13 -1.80 6.46 5.70
N TYR A 14 -1.80 5.14 5.69
CA TYR A 14 -3.03 4.35 5.84
C TYR A 14 -3.72 4.65 7.17
N ASN A 15 -3.00 4.65 8.29
CA ASN A 15 -3.61 4.94 9.58
C ASN A 15 -4.22 6.36 9.62
N THR A 16 -3.59 7.32 8.94
CA THR A 16 -4.06 8.70 8.85
C THR A 16 -5.25 8.87 7.91
N LEU A 17 -5.45 7.97 6.93
CA LEU A 17 -6.55 8.05 5.96
C LEU A 17 -7.92 7.96 6.64
N PHE A 18 -8.07 7.08 7.63
CA PHE A 18 -9.32 6.88 8.38
C PHE A 18 -9.19 7.14 9.90
N ASP A 19 -8.06 7.72 10.32
CA ASP A 19 -7.72 8.03 11.72
C ASP A 19 -7.91 6.84 12.67
N ARG A 20 -7.44 5.67 12.22
CA ARG A 20 -7.46 4.40 12.98
C ARG A 20 -6.38 3.46 12.46
N ASP A 21 -6.06 2.42 13.20
CA ASP A 21 -5.18 1.36 12.71
C ASP A 21 -5.86 0.56 11.60
N LEU A 22 -5.34 0.67 10.38
CA LEU A 22 -5.89 -0.06 9.24
C LEU A 22 -5.16 -1.37 9.00
N PRO A 23 -5.89 -2.50 8.88
CA PRO A 23 -5.28 -3.74 8.43
C PRO A 23 -4.89 -3.59 6.95
N TYR A 24 -3.82 -4.26 6.58
CA TYR A 24 -3.33 -4.36 5.21
C TYR A 24 -2.62 -5.71 5.03
N MET A 25 -2.56 -6.17 3.79
CA MET A 25 -1.61 -7.20 3.37
C MET A 25 -0.44 -6.50 2.69
N MET A 26 0.79 -6.89 3.03
CA MET A 26 2.02 -6.42 2.39
C MET A 26 2.71 -7.61 1.74
N VAL A 27 3.00 -7.52 0.45
CA VAL A 27 3.56 -8.62 -0.33
C VAL A 27 4.85 -8.17 -1.02
N PHE A 28 5.88 -9.00 -0.94
CA PHE A 28 7.14 -8.79 -1.63
C PHE A 28 7.12 -9.59 -2.94
N HIS A 29 7.22 -8.86 -4.04
CA HIS A 29 7.35 -9.42 -5.38
C HIS A 29 8.80 -9.24 -5.81
N GLN A 30 9.60 -10.30 -5.68
CA GLN A 30 11.00 -10.35 -6.10
C GLN A 30 11.21 -11.45 -7.14
N LYS A 31 12.31 -11.37 -7.89
CA LYS A 31 12.66 -12.42 -8.85
C LYS A 31 12.83 -13.78 -8.15
N PRO A 32 12.55 -14.89 -8.86
CA PRO A 32 12.84 -16.23 -8.34
C PRO A 32 14.29 -16.38 -7.87
N THR A 33 14.50 -17.22 -6.85
CA THR A 33 15.81 -17.48 -6.25
C THR A 33 16.53 -18.68 -6.87
N ASP A 34 16.16 -19.08 -8.08
CA ASP A 34 16.71 -20.26 -8.78
C ASP A 34 17.98 -19.96 -9.60
N ASN A 35 18.58 -18.79 -9.38
CA ASN A 35 19.81 -18.31 -9.98
C ASN A 35 19.78 -18.19 -11.52
N LYS A 36 18.58 -18.13 -12.12
CA LYS A 36 18.40 -17.77 -13.53
C LYS A 36 18.36 -16.26 -13.73
N ASP A 37 18.53 -15.87 -14.97
CA ASP A 37 18.43 -14.47 -15.40
C ASP A 37 16.94 -14.04 -15.50
N TYR A 38 16.64 -12.94 -14.83
CA TYR A 38 15.34 -12.29 -14.78
C TYR A 38 15.50 -10.77 -14.81
N ASP A 39 16.43 -10.24 -15.62
CA ASP A 39 16.75 -8.81 -15.69
C ASP A 39 15.55 -7.92 -16.08
N TYR A 40 14.49 -8.51 -16.62
CA TYR A 40 13.22 -7.84 -16.90
C TYR A 40 12.35 -7.59 -15.65
N TYR A 41 12.69 -8.16 -14.49
CA TYR A 41 11.85 -8.11 -13.29
C TYR A 41 12.44 -7.18 -12.21
N HIS A 42 11.69 -6.14 -11.83
CA HIS A 42 12.05 -5.24 -10.75
C HIS A 42 11.32 -5.63 -9.46
N MET A 43 12.07 -5.82 -8.37
CA MET A 43 11.49 -6.01 -7.04
C MET A 43 10.58 -4.83 -6.66
N HIS A 44 9.39 -5.14 -6.16
CA HIS A 44 8.45 -4.16 -5.64
C HIS A 44 7.65 -4.74 -4.47
N ILE A 45 7.02 -3.84 -3.72
CA ILE A 45 6.19 -4.19 -2.58
C ILE A 45 4.78 -3.70 -2.86
N GLU A 46 3.81 -4.60 -2.73
CA GLU A 46 2.40 -4.27 -2.91
C GLU A 46 1.69 -4.23 -1.56
N PHE A 47 0.85 -3.22 -1.38
CA PHE A 47 -0.02 -3.07 -0.23
C PHE A 47 -1.48 -3.20 -0.66
N TYR A 48 -2.16 -4.21 -0.12
CA TYR A 48 -3.59 -4.42 -0.33
C TYR A 48 -4.35 -4.06 0.93
N GLN A 49 -5.01 -2.92 0.88
CA GLN A 49 -5.84 -2.41 1.96
C GLN A 49 -7.29 -2.86 1.70
N PRO A 50 -7.93 -3.62 2.61
CA PRO A 50 -9.21 -4.25 2.32
C PRO A 50 -10.41 -3.31 2.51
N TYR A 51 -10.25 -2.10 3.05
CA TYR A 51 -11.36 -1.17 3.22
C TYR A 51 -11.54 -0.28 1.98
N ARG A 52 -12.75 -0.27 1.42
CA ARG A 52 -13.11 0.66 0.33
C ARG A 52 -13.39 2.06 0.85
N ASP A 53 -13.86 2.14 2.08
CA ASP A 53 -14.26 3.35 2.79
C ASP A 53 -14.12 3.13 4.30
N LYS A 54 -14.29 4.18 5.11
CA LYS A 54 -14.11 4.16 6.57
C LYS A 54 -14.80 2.96 7.23
N ASP A 55 -16.02 2.64 6.82
CA ASP A 55 -16.84 1.59 7.44
C ASP A 55 -17.20 0.46 6.48
N LYS A 56 -16.52 0.36 5.32
CA LYS A 56 -16.83 -0.64 4.28
C LYS A 56 -15.63 -1.52 3.96
N LEU A 57 -15.71 -2.78 4.37
CA LEU A 57 -14.73 -3.81 4.03
C LEU A 57 -15.05 -4.43 2.67
N LYS A 58 -14.03 -4.58 1.81
CA LYS A 58 -14.06 -5.37 0.58
C LYS A 58 -13.84 -6.83 0.93
N TYR A 59 -14.84 -7.66 0.64
CA TYR A 59 -14.70 -9.10 0.64
C TYR A 59 -14.38 -9.56 -0.78
N ALA A 60 -13.28 -10.29 -0.94
CA ALA A 60 -13.07 -11.10 -2.15
C ALA A 60 -14.04 -12.28 -2.08
N ALA A 61 -14.99 -12.36 -3.00
CA ALA A 61 -16.09 -13.32 -2.98
C ALA A 61 -16.11 -14.13 -4.27
N GLY A 62 -17.30 -14.52 -4.73
CA GLY A 62 -17.46 -15.50 -5.80
C GLY A 62 -16.80 -15.11 -7.13
N ILE A 63 -16.82 -13.82 -7.50
CA ILE A 63 -16.23 -13.40 -8.77
C ILE A 63 -14.71 -13.30 -8.69
N GLU A 64 -14.16 -12.79 -7.59
CA GLU A 64 -12.71 -12.71 -7.38
C GLU A 64 -12.09 -14.10 -7.26
N TRP A 65 -12.68 -14.98 -6.42
CA TRP A 65 -12.15 -16.34 -6.22
C TRP A 65 -12.45 -17.28 -7.37
N GLY A 66 -13.62 -17.16 -8.00
CA GLY A 66 -14.06 -18.08 -9.06
C GLY A 66 -13.51 -17.72 -10.43
N PHE A 67 -13.36 -16.43 -10.74
CA PHE A 67 -13.02 -15.98 -12.08
C PHE A 67 -11.79 -15.07 -12.13
N TRP A 68 -11.16 -14.77 -11.00
CA TRP A 68 -10.00 -13.87 -10.92
C TRP A 68 -10.28 -12.45 -11.48
N VAL A 69 -11.54 -12.01 -11.39
CA VAL A 69 -11.97 -10.69 -11.83
C VAL A 69 -12.17 -9.78 -10.62
N PHE A 70 -11.49 -8.63 -10.62
CA PHE A 70 -11.55 -7.66 -9.53
C PHE A 70 -12.35 -6.43 -9.94
N THR A 71 -13.36 -6.07 -9.13
CA THR A 71 -14.20 -4.88 -9.36
C THR A 71 -13.95 -3.82 -8.30
N TYR A 72 -13.87 -2.56 -8.70
CA TYR A 72 -13.64 -1.43 -7.79
C TYR A 72 -14.68 -0.35 -8.03
N ASP A 73 -15.19 0.23 -6.95
CA ASP A 73 -16.28 1.24 -7.01
C ASP A 73 -15.74 2.66 -7.30
N GLY A 74 -14.43 2.83 -7.38
CA GLY A 74 -13.78 4.13 -7.56
C GLY A 74 -12.55 4.04 -8.46
N VAL A 75 -12.21 5.18 -9.07
CA VAL A 75 -11.06 5.28 -9.97
C VAL A 75 -9.75 5.39 -9.18
N PRO A 76 -8.66 4.75 -9.62
CA PRO A 76 -7.38 4.78 -8.92
C PRO A 76 -6.84 6.19 -8.68
N GLU A 77 -7.08 7.12 -9.59
CA GLU A 77 -6.62 8.51 -9.53
C GLU A 77 -7.24 9.26 -8.35
N GLY A 78 -8.52 9.01 -8.07
CA GLY A 78 -9.23 9.59 -6.93
C GLY A 78 -8.64 9.09 -5.61
N LYS A 79 -8.37 7.79 -5.52
CA LYS A 79 -7.75 7.20 -4.32
C LYS A 79 -6.29 7.62 -4.15
N ALA A 80 -5.54 7.79 -5.23
CA ALA A 80 -4.19 8.33 -5.18
C ALA A 80 -4.17 9.77 -4.63
N TYR A 81 -5.16 10.59 -4.98
CA TYR A 81 -5.31 11.93 -4.43
C TYR A 81 -5.58 11.92 -2.91
N GLU A 82 -6.56 11.11 -2.46
CA GLU A 82 -6.86 10.94 -1.03
C GLU A 82 -5.63 10.50 -0.22
N LEU A 83 -4.89 9.50 -0.74
CA LEU A 83 -3.67 8.99 -0.12
C LEU A 83 -2.55 10.05 -0.07
N ARG A 84 -2.43 10.90 -1.10
CA ARG A 84 -1.43 11.98 -1.11
C ARG A 84 -1.70 13.01 -0.02
N GLU A 85 -2.96 13.37 0.20
CA GLU A 85 -3.36 14.27 1.28
C GLU A 85 -3.15 13.65 2.66
N ALA A 86 -3.50 12.36 2.82
CA ALA A 86 -3.20 11.62 4.05
C ALA A 86 -1.70 11.51 4.32
N CYS A 87 -0.88 11.29 3.28
CA CYS A 87 0.58 11.20 3.38
C CYS A 87 1.20 12.51 3.87
N ARG A 88 0.74 13.66 3.35
CA ARG A 88 1.17 14.98 3.83
C ARG A 88 0.89 15.16 5.33
N LYS A 89 -0.29 14.73 5.80
CA LYS A 89 -0.64 14.76 7.22
C LYS A 89 0.22 13.81 8.05
N ALA A 90 0.45 12.59 7.57
CA ALA A 90 1.29 11.59 8.22
C ALA A 90 2.73 12.10 8.37
N LEU A 91 3.32 12.66 7.31
CA LEU A 91 4.68 13.22 7.31
C LEU A 91 4.87 14.34 8.35
N ARG A 92 3.86 15.19 8.57
CA ARG A 92 3.91 16.20 9.64
C ARG A 92 4.02 15.58 11.04
N LYS A 93 3.39 14.41 11.25
CA LYS A 93 3.43 13.68 12.54
C LYS A 93 4.75 12.92 12.72
N ILE A 94 5.22 12.22 11.69
CA ILE A 94 6.33 11.27 11.82
C ILE A 94 7.68 11.77 11.29
N GLY A 95 7.72 12.92 10.60
CA GLY A 95 8.89 13.41 9.89
C GLY A 95 10.16 13.53 10.75
N LYS A 96 10.01 13.84 12.03
CA LYS A 96 11.12 13.89 13.00
C LYS A 96 11.79 12.53 13.29
N TYR A 97 11.14 11.43 12.94
CA TYR A 97 11.60 10.05 13.19
C TYR A 97 12.08 9.35 11.94
N LEU A 98 12.06 10.00 10.78
CA LEU A 98 12.58 9.45 9.53
C LEU A 98 14.09 9.58 9.51
N GLY A 99 14.76 8.61 8.89
CA GLY A 99 16.20 8.63 8.71
C GLY A 99 16.65 9.92 8.02
N LYS A 100 17.71 10.54 8.55
CA LYS A 100 18.46 11.57 7.79
C LYS A 100 19.21 10.84 6.69
N THR A 101 18.89 11.11 5.43
CA THR A 101 19.72 10.67 4.33
C THR A 101 21.13 11.24 4.54
N PRO A 102 22.20 10.44 4.43
CA PRO A 102 23.56 10.96 4.37
C PRO A 102 23.75 11.91 3.18
#